data_AF-A4XBS7-F1
#
_entry.id   AF-A4XBS7-F1
#
_cell.length_a   1.000
_cell.length_b   1.000
_cell.length_c   1.000
_cell.angle_alpha   90.00
_cell.angle_beta   90.00
_cell.angle_gamma   90.00
#
_symmetry.space_group_name_H-M   'P 1'
#
loop_
_entity.id
_entity.type
_entity.pdbx_description
1 polymer ?
#
loop_
_entity_poly.entity_id
_entity_poly.type
_entity_poly.pdbx_seq_one_letter_code
_entity_poly.pdbx_strand_id
1 'polypeptide(L)'
;MRNLIRRFTHRPMSSPHRPVSHHHKPAPPTRPRLPLRPGQIRDRCFPVRRHGLDPVKIRDFLHRVADELTTAQTALVAAQEENVRIKTALREWQSAQSARHHYR
;
A
#
# COMPACT_ATOMS: atom_id res chain seq x y z
N MET A 1 -18.60 6.83 -28.62
CA MET A 1 -20.04 6.70 -28.89
C MET A 1 -20.39 5.24 -29.11
N ARG A 2 -21.18 4.61 -28.23
CA ARG A 2 -21.91 3.35 -28.50
C ARG A 2 -22.87 3.06 -27.34
N ASN A 3 -24.10 3.54 -27.50
CA ASN A 3 -25.26 3.09 -26.74
C ASN A 3 -25.78 1.81 -27.41
N LEU A 4 -26.06 0.77 -26.63
CA LEU A 4 -26.94 -0.30 -27.05
C LEU A 4 -27.85 -0.68 -25.89
N ILE A 5 -29.11 -0.34 -26.13
CA ILE A 5 -30.31 -0.59 -25.36
C ILE A 5 -30.44 -2.09 -25.08
N ARG A 6 -30.61 -2.45 -23.81
CA ARG A 6 -31.28 -3.70 -23.41
C ARG A 6 -32.42 -3.35 -22.46
N ARG A 7 -33.61 -3.17 -23.04
CA ARG A 7 -34.88 -3.43 -22.35
C ARG A 7 -35.26 -4.85 -22.69
N PHE A 8 -35.38 -5.73 -21.70
CA PHE A 8 -36.52 -6.63 -21.62
C PHE A 8 -36.87 -6.86 -20.15
N THR A 9 -38.14 -6.63 -19.90
CA THR A 9 -38.92 -6.77 -18.68
C THR A 9 -38.82 -8.16 -18.07
N HIS A 10 -38.53 -8.24 -16.77
CA HIS A 10 -39.15 -9.23 -15.89
C HIS A 10 -39.30 -8.62 -14.50
N ARG A 11 -40.55 -8.37 -14.12
CA ARG A 11 -40.98 -8.06 -12.75
C ARG A 11 -41.48 -9.37 -12.14
N PRO A 12 -40.90 -9.83 -11.03
CA PRO A 12 -41.67 -10.47 -9.98
C PRO A 12 -41.66 -9.59 -8.72
N MET A 13 -42.74 -9.70 -7.96
CA MET A 13 -43.09 -8.93 -6.78
C MET A 13 -41.95 -8.82 -5.75
N SER A 14 -41.72 -7.62 -5.24
CA SER A 14 -40.91 -7.38 -4.04
C SER A 14 -41.85 -7.03 -2.90
N SER A 15 -41.97 -7.93 -1.92
CA SER A 15 -42.56 -7.67 -0.61
C SER A 15 -41.91 -6.44 0.04
N PRO A 16 -42.65 -5.62 0.81
CA PRO A 16 -42.11 -4.42 1.43
C PRO A 16 -41.28 -4.79 2.66
N HIS A 17 -40.02 -5.21 2.45
CA HIS A 17 -39.04 -5.19 3.53
C HIS A 17 -38.64 -3.74 3.81
N ARG A 18 -39.22 -3.22 4.90
CA ARG A 18 -38.84 -2.02 5.66
C ARG A 18 -37.31 -1.77 5.56
N PRO A 19 -36.85 -0.65 4.98
CA PRO A 19 -35.42 -0.36 4.95
C PRO A 19 -34.99 -0.01 6.37
N VAL A 20 -34.35 -0.97 7.04
CA VAL A 20 -33.62 -0.69 8.27
C VAL A 20 -32.44 0.19 7.84
N SER A 21 -32.58 1.48 8.08
CA SER A 21 -31.49 2.45 7.94
C SER A 21 -30.44 2.11 8.99
N HIS A 22 -29.61 1.10 8.71
CA HIS A 22 -28.38 0.89 9.43
C HIS A 22 -27.52 2.12 9.13
N HIS A 23 -27.51 3.07 10.06
CA HIS A 23 -26.53 4.14 10.08
C HIS A 23 -25.16 3.49 10.25
N HIS A 24 -24.57 3.08 9.13
CA HIS A 24 -23.19 2.62 9.10
C HIS A 24 -22.36 3.88 9.34
N LYS A 25 -22.07 4.15 10.62
CA LYS A 25 -21.08 5.16 11.00
C LYS A 25 -19.83 4.84 10.17
N PRO A 26 -19.37 5.77 9.32
CA PRO A 26 -18.14 5.54 8.55
C PRO A 26 -17.05 5.21 9.56
N ALA A 27 -16.34 4.10 9.33
CA ALA A 27 -15.17 3.78 10.13
C ALA A 27 -14.26 5.01 10.16
N PRO A 28 -13.71 5.40 11.33
CA PRO A 28 -12.86 6.58 11.41
C PRO A 28 -11.76 6.47 10.35
N PRO A 29 -11.39 7.59 9.68
CA PRO A 29 -10.40 7.56 8.62
C PRO A 29 -9.15 6.88 9.17
N THR A 30 -8.81 5.74 8.57
CA THR A 30 -7.60 5.00 8.93
C THR A 30 -6.46 5.94 8.65
N ARG A 31 -5.88 6.54 9.70
CA ARG A 31 -4.70 7.40 9.55
C ARG A 31 -3.69 6.59 8.73
N PRO A 32 -3.10 7.17 7.66
CA PRO A 32 -2.12 6.45 6.86
C PRO A 32 -1.05 5.95 7.82
N ARG A 33 -0.91 4.63 7.88
CA ARG A 33 0.10 3.99 8.72
C ARG A 33 1.44 4.35 8.11
N LEU A 34 2.13 5.30 8.73
CA LEU A 34 3.49 5.65 8.34
C LEU A 34 4.36 4.38 8.42
N PRO A 35 5.28 4.18 7.47
CA PRO A 35 6.22 3.06 7.52
C PRO A 35 6.96 3.05 8.85
N LEU A 36 7.02 1.89 9.50
CA LEU A 36 7.80 1.72 10.72
C LEU A 36 9.27 2.01 10.39
N ARG A 37 9.91 2.83 11.22
CA ARG A 37 11.35 3.07 11.12
C ARG A 37 12.09 2.03 11.97
N PRO A 38 13.27 1.55 11.54
CA PRO A 38 14.09 0.62 12.33
C PRO A 38 14.34 1.11 13.77
N GLY A 39 14.64 2.40 13.96
CA GLY A 39 14.78 2.99 15.29
C GLY A 39 13.52 2.87 16.17
N GLN A 40 12.34 3.07 15.59
CA GLN A 40 11.07 2.90 16.32
C GLN A 40 10.83 1.45 16.76
N ILE A 41 11.41 0.47 16.07
CA ILE A 41 11.34 -0.94 16.44
C ILE A 41 12.34 -1.23 17.57
N ARG A 42 13.58 -0.72 17.45
CA ARG A 42 14.63 -0.86 18.47
C ARG A 42 14.20 -0.28 19.81
N ASP A 43 13.55 0.88 19.79
CA ASP A 43 13.16 1.62 21.00
C ASP A 43 11.81 1.15 21.57
N ARG A 44 11.14 0.19 20.93
CA ARG A 44 9.81 -0.24 21.35
C ARG A 44 9.88 -0.99 22.67
N CYS A 45 9.09 -0.56 23.65
CA CYS A 45 8.99 -1.21 24.95
C CYS A 45 7.60 -1.83 25.12
N PHE A 46 7.56 -3.02 25.69
CA PHE A 46 6.32 -3.72 26.04
C PHE A 46 6.24 -3.90 27.55
N PRO A 47 5.06 -3.73 28.16
CA PRO A 47 4.88 -3.92 29.59
C PRO A 47 5.09 -5.39 29.97
N VAL A 48 5.85 -5.64 31.04
CA VAL A 48 6.05 -6.99 31.57
C VAL A 48 4.79 -7.45 32.31
N ARG A 49 4.39 -8.72 32.10
CA ARG A 49 3.21 -9.35 32.71
C ARG A 49 3.60 -10.68 33.35
N ARG A 50 2.83 -11.16 34.32
CA ARG A 50 3.11 -12.36 35.15
C ARG A 50 3.31 -13.66 34.34
N HIS A 51 2.75 -13.74 33.14
CA HIS A 51 2.95 -14.84 32.17
C HIS A 51 3.43 -14.31 30.81
N GLY A 52 4.23 -13.24 30.82
CA GLY A 52 4.78 -12.63 29.63
C GLY A 52 6.02 -13.35 29.10
N LEU A 53 6.34 -13.07 27.84
CA LEU A 53 7.63 -13.44 27.22
C LEU A 53 8.79 -12.71 27.91
N ASP A 54 9.96 -13.35 27.88
CA ASP A 54 11.21 -12.78 28.39
C ASP A 54 11.54 -11.44 27.69
N PRO A 55 11.61 -10.33 28.44
CA PRO A 55 11.90 -9.00 27.88
C PRO A 55 13.23 -8.92 27.12
N VAL A 56 14.24 -9.70 27.53
CA VAL A 56 15.56 -9.71 26.88
C VAL A 56 15.43 -10.35 25.50
N LYS A 57 14.79 -11.52 25.41
CA LYS A 57 14.54 -12.19 24.13
C LYS A 57 13.68 -11.35 23.18
N ILE A 58 12.70 -10.62 23.73
CA ILE A 58 11.92 -9.68 22.92
C ILE A 58 12.83 -8.57 22.39
N ARG A 59 13.71 -8.00 23.21
CA ARG A 59 14.65 -6.95 22.77
C ARG A 59 15.57 -7.46 21.65
N ASP A 60 16.17 -8.64 21.82
CA ASP A 60 17.04 -9.24 20.82
C ASP A 60 16.30 -9.50 19.50
N PHE A 61 15.07 -10.01 19.58
CA PHE A 61 14.22 -10.20 18.41
C PHE A 61 13.90 -8.87 17.71
N LEU A 62 13.56 -7.83 18.47
CA LEU A 62 13.28 -6.50 17.91
C LEU A 62 14.52 -5.88 17.23
N HIS A 63 15.71 -6.09 17.78
CA HIS A 63 16.95 -5.66 17.13
C HIS A 63 17.14 -6.36 15.78
N ARG A 64 17.00 -7.69 15.74
CA ARG A 64 17.07 -8.45 14.50
C ARG A 64 16.05 -7.98 13.47
N VAL A 65 14.80 -7.80 13.88
CA VAL A 65 13.73 -7.30 13.00
C VAL A 65 14.05 -5.89 12.48
N ALA A 66 14.63 -5.02 13.31
CA ALA A 66 15.04 -3.69 12.87
C ALA A 66 16.17 -3.75 11.84
N ASP A 67 17.11 -4.68 11.98
CA ASP A 67 18.23 -4.85 11.04
C ASP A 67 17.75 -5.45 9.70
N GLU A 68 16.85 -6.42 9.74
CA GLU A 68 16.19 -6.97 8.55
C GLU A 68 15.35 -5.89 7.84
N LEU A 69 14.62 -5.06 8.60
CA LEU A 69 13.86 -3.94 8.04
C LEU A 69 14.78 -2.89 7.41
N THR A 70 15.93 -2.60 8.02
CA THR A 70 16.93 -1.67 7.48
C THR A 70 17.46 -2.19 6.15
N THR A 71 17.75 -3.49 6.08
CA THR A 71 18.21 -4.15 4.85
C THR A 71 17.16 -4.07 3.75
N ALA A 72 15.90 -4.37 4.07
CA ALA A 72 14.79 -4.31 3.11
C ALA A 72 14.53 -2.88 2.61
N GLN A 73 14.57 -1.88 3.51
CA GLN A 73 14.41 -0.47 3.13
C GLN A 73 15.55 0.02 2.24
N THR A 74 16.79 -0.40 2.51
CA THR A 74 17.95 -0.07 1.68
C THR A 74 17.83 -0.68 0.28
N ALA A 75 17.43 -1.95 0.19
CA ALA A 75 17.18 -2.62 -1.08
C ALA A 75 16.05 -1.95 -1.88
N LEU A 76 14.99 -1.49 -1.18
CA LEU A 76 13.89 -0.76 -1.81
C LEU A 76 14.36 0.58 -2.41
N VAL A 77 15.19 1.34 -1.70
CA VAL A 77 15.75 2.60 -2.21
C VAL A 77 16.61 2.35 -3.44
N ALA A 78 17.50 1.35 -3.39
CA ALA A 78 18.33 0.98 -4.54
C ALA A 78 17.47 0.57 -5.76
N ALA A 79 16.40 -0.20 -5.54
CA ALA A 79 15.48 -0.58 -6.61
C ALA A 79 14.71 0.63 -7.17
N GLN A 80 14.35 1.61 -6.34
CA GLN A 80 13.70 2.83 -6.79
C GLN A 80 14.63 3.70 -7.63
N GLU A 81 15.88 3.85 -7.21
CA GLU A 81 16.91 4.57 -7.97
C GLU A 81 17.13 3.94 -9.34
N GLU A 82 17.23 2.60 -9.40
CA GLU A 82 17.39 1.90 -10.67
C GLU A 82 16.16 2.07 -11.57
N ASN A 83 14.96 2.00 -11.01
CA ASN A 83 13.73 2.29 -11.75
C ASN A 83 13.71 3.72 -12.32
N VAL A 84 14.21 4.70 -11.56
CA VAL A 84 14.31 6.09 -12.04
C VAL A 84 15.30 6.19 -13.19
N ARG A 85 16.46 5.53 -13.11
CA ARG A 85 17.45 5.49 -14.19
C ARG A 85 16.89 4.88 -15.46
N ILE A 86 16.27 3.71 -15.37
CA ILE A 86 15.64 3.03 -16.51
C ILE A 86 14.56 3.91 -17.15
N LYS A 87 13.68 4.52 -16.34
CA LYS A 87 12.63 5.42 -16.83
C LYS A 87 13.20 6.65 -17.53
N THR A 88 14.32 7.18 -17.03
CA THR A 88 14.99 8.35 -17.62
C THR A 88 15.60 7.99 -18.96
N ALA A 89 16.37 6.89 -19.03
CA ALA A 89 16.95 6.40 -20.29
C ALA A 89 15.86 6.09 -21.34
N LEU A 90 14.74 5.48 -20.91
CA LEU A 90 13.60 5.22 -21.78
C LEU A 90 12.99 6.51 -22.32
N ARG A 91 12.81 7.53 -21.46
CA ARG A 91 12.28 8.83 -21.86
C ARG A 91 13.20 9.52 -22.86
N GLU A 92 14.51 9.51 -22.63
CA GLU A 92 15.50 10.10 -23.55
C GLU A 92 15.48 9.41 -24.92
N TRP A 93 15.44 8.07 -24.94
CA TRP A 93 15.33 7.32 -26.17
C TRP A 93 14.01 7.61 -26.92
N GLN A 94 12.88 7.67 -26.21
CA GLN A 94 11.58 8.02 -26.79
C GLN A 94 11.62 9.44 -27.39
N SER A 95 12.17 10.42 -26.68
CA SER A 95 12.31 11.78 -27.18
C SER A 95 13.20 11.86 -28.43
N ALA A 96 14.32 11.13 -28.46
CA ALA A 96 15.20 11.07 -29.63
C ALA A 96 14.51 10.41 -30.84
N GLN A 97 13.71 9.37 -30.63
CA GLN A 97 12.94 8.73 -31.70
C GLN A 97 11.82 9.63 -32.22
N SER A 98 11.06 10.29 -31.33
CA SER A 98 10.03 11.26 -31.74
C SER A 98 10.63 12.40 -32.56
N ALA A 99 11.75 12.97 -32.12
CA ALA A 99 12.46 14.01 -32.88
C ALA A 99 12.85 13.50 -34.28
N ARG A 100 13.43 12.30 -34.39
CA ARG A 100 13.77 11.69 -35.69
C ARG A 100 12.55 11.45 -36.59
N HIS A 101 11.41 11.07 -36.03
CA HIS A 101 10.17 10.90 -36.78
C HIS A 101 9.54 12.22 -37.23
N HIS A 102 9.75 13.32 -36.49
CA HIS A 102 9.24 14.65 -36.86
C HIS A 102 10.04 15.35 -37.98
N TYR A 103 11.26 14.89 -38.30
CA TYR A 103 12.09 15.42 -39.39
C TYR A 103 12.02 14.60 -40.69
N ARG A 104 11.12 13.61 -40.78
CA ARG A 104 10.83 12.84 -42.01
C ARG A 104 9.43 13.17 -42.50
#